data_AF-A0A7Y3E401-F1
#
_entry.id   AF-A0A7Y3E401-F1
#
_cell.length_a   1.000
_cell.length_b   1.000
_cell.length_c   1.000
_cell.angle_alpha   90.00
_cell.angle_beta   90.00
_cell.angle_gamma   90.00
#
_symmetry.space_group_name_H-M   'P 1'
#
loop_
_entity.id
_entity.type
_entity.pdbx_description
1 polymer ?
#
loop_
_entity_poly.entity_id
_entity_poly.type
_entity_poly.pdbx_seq_one_letter_code
_entity_poly.pdbx_strand_id
1 'polypeptide(L)'
;GSPVRAWVEGLGSDEATGPLAPAVTALDTEISSGDGIEPMPTAISLEPLQGRLVVNLQGFGRNSNVHVRLTDARRASVRVEGTPEVPRFVTGPGTLEVIGAREGEIWVELPRSVRDAVVQVDGEAAVRVEDGRLVILRPVSDSLQGDVVFRIGG
;
A
#
# COMPACT_ATOMS: atom_id res chain seq x y z
N GLY A 1 15.85 -24.05 28.86
CA GLY A 1 14.57 -24.48 28.28
C GLY A 1 14.01 -23.38 27.41
N SER A 2 13.99 -23.59 26.10
CA SER A 2 13.03 -22.96 25.18
C SER A 2 13.06 -23.75 23.88
N PRO A 3 11.89 -24.08 23.28
CA PRO A 3 11.76 -25.16 22.33
C PRO A 3 11.81 -24.64 20.89
N VAL A 4 12.87 -24.99 20.16
CA VAL A 4 12.94 -24.87 18.70
C VAL A 4 12.47 -26.22 18.13
N ARG A 5 11.17 -26.33 17.82
CA ARG A 5 10.62 -27.45 17.03
C ARG A 5 10.82 -27.06 15.56
N ALA A 6 11.79 -27.55 14.79
CA ALA A 6 12.10 -28.94 14.42
C ALA A 6 10.92 -29.63 13.71
N TRP A 7 10.59 -29.15 12.51
CA TRP A 7 9.87 -29.91 11.51
C TRP A 7 10.91 -30.49 10.55
N VAL A 8 11.40 -31.69 10.89
CA VAL A 8 12.09 -32.58 9.97
C VAL A 8 11.01 -33.42 9.31
N GLU A 9 10.93 -33.27 8.00
CA GLU A 9 10.02 -33.99 7.11
C GLU A 9 10.24 -35.50 7.26
N GLY A 10 9.15 -36.19 7.56
CA GLY A 10 9.05 -37.63 7.43
C GLY A 10 8.87 -38.00 5.96
N LEU A 11 9.89 -38.65 5.40
CA LEU A 11 9.80 -39.53 4.24
C LEU A 11 10.47 -40.83 4.72
N GLY A 12 9.70 -41.81 5.20
CA GLY A 12 9.18 -42.89 4.36
C GLY A 12 10.30 -43.92 4.13
N SER A 13 10.59 -44.79 5.10
CA SER A 13 10.00 -46.12 5.31
C SER A 13 10.18 -47.10 4.16
N ASP A 14 10.97 -48.13 4.49
CA ASP A 14 10.81 -49.55 4.17
C ASP A 14 10.52 -49.97 2.72
N GLU A 15 11.60 -50.46 2.11
CA GLU A 15 11.60 -51.37 0.99
C GLU A 15 11.04 -52.74 1.42
N ALA A 16 9.75 -52.98 1.18
CA ALA A 16 9.11 -54.28 1.35
C ALA A 16 8.59 -54.81 0.01
N THR A 17 9.04 -56.01 -0.31
CA THR A 17 8.71 -56.85 -1.45
C THR A 17 7.26 -57.35 -1.41
N GLY A 18 6.53 -57.30 -2.54
CA GLY A 18 5.36 -58.15 -2.77
C GLY A 18 4.25 -57.54 -3.65
N PRO A 19 3.75 -58.24 -4.69
CA PRO A 19 2.82 -57.70 -5.69
C PRO A 19 1.36 -57.90 -5.26
N LEU A 20 0.46 -56.99 -5.69
CA LEU A 20 -0.96 -57.23 -6.03
C LEU A 20 -1.58 -55.88 -6.39
N ALA A 21 -1.91 -55.67 -7.66
CA ALA A 21 -2.53 -54.45 -8.16
C ALA A 21 -4.06 -54.52 -8.04
N PRO A 22 -4.72 -53.54 -7.39
CA PRO A 22 -6.08 -53.16 -7.72
C PRO A 22 -6.05 -51.88 -8.58
N ALA A 23 -6.87 -51.87 -9.64
CA ALA A 23 -7.10 -50.72 -10.50
C ALA A 23 -7.64 -49.54 -9.68
N VAL A 24 -6.89 -48.44 -9.64
CA VAL A 24 -7.32 -47.17 -9.01
C VAL A 24 -7.65 -46.19 -10.12
N THR A 25 -8.94 -45.85 -10.21
CA THR A 25 -9.47 -44.76 -11.04
C THR A 25 -8.65 -43.50 -10.81
N ALA A 26 -8.03 -42.98 -11.87
CA ALA A 26 -7.44 -41.66 -11.86
C ALA A 26 -8.57 -40.63 -11.66
N LEU A 27 -8.70 -40.10 -10.44
CA LEU A 27 -9.37 -38.81 -10.27
C LEU A 27 -8.45 -37.78 -10.90
N ASP A 28 -8.85 -37.29 -12.05
CA ASP A 28 -8.40 -36.02 -12.61
C ASP A 28 -8.76 -34.93 -11.59
N THR A 29 -7.87 -34.73 -10.61
CA THR A 29 -7.95 -33.60 -9.71
C THR A 29 -7.47 -32.41 -10.51
N GLU A 30 -8.41 -31.75 -11.18
CA GLU A 30 -8.22 -30.42 -11.71
C GLU A 30 -7.80 -29.52 -10.55
N ILE A 31 -6.49 -29.25 -10.45
CA ILE A 31 -5.94 -28.26 -9.54
C ILE A 31 -6.42 -26.92 -10.08
N SER A 32 -7.56 -26.48 -9.58
CA SER A 32 -8.17 -25.18 -9.90
C SER A 32 -7.17 -24.08 -9.52
N SER A 33 -6.38 -23.66 -10.49
CA SER A 33 -5.42 -22.56 -10.38
C SER A 33 -6.21 -21.26 -10.45
N GLY A 34 -6.86 -20.93 -9.35
CA GLY A 34 -7.73 -19.77 -9.22
C GLY A 34 -7.59 -19.11 -7.87
N ASP A 35 -6.39 -19.06 -7.30
CA ASP A 35 -6.14 -18.23 -6.12
C ASP A 35 -5.64 -16.87 -6.62
N GLY A 36 -6.60 -16.03 -7.00
CA GLY A 36 -6.36 -14.63 -7.28
C GLY A 36 -5.99 -13.95 -5.96
N ILE A 37 -4.68 -13.84 -5.68
CA ILE A 37 -4.18 -13.08 -4.54
C ILE A 37 -4.57 -11.62 -4.77
N GLU A 38 -5.64 -11.18 -4.09
CA GLU A 38 -6.06 -9.80 -4.08
C GLU A 38 -4.92 -8.96 -3.49
N PRO A 39 -4.43 -7.91 -4.17
CA PRO A 39 -3.27 -7.16 -3.71
C PRO A 39 -3.57 -6.53 -2.35
N MET A 40 -2.83 -6.96 -1.31
CA MET A 40 -3.02 -6.44 0.03
C MET A 40 -2.66 -4.95 0.10
N PRO A 41 -3.44 -4.13 0.81
CA PRO A 41 -3.14 -2.71 1.00
C PRO A 41 -1.78 -2.56 1.69
N THR A 42 -0.91 -1.73 1.11
CA THR A 42 0.39 -1.41 1.74
C THR A 42 0.31 -0.03 2.35
N ALA A 43 0.57 0.08 3.66
CA ALA A 43 0.46 1.32 4.41
C ALA A 43 1.70 1.61 5.26
N ILE A 44 2.05 2.89 5.37
CA ILE A 44 3.08 3.39 6.30
C ILE A 44 2.53 4.57 7.09
N SER A 45 3.10 4.82 8.28
CA SER A 45 2.76 5.99 9.07
C SER A 45 4.02 6.66 9.63
N LEU A 46 4.00 7.99 9.69
CA LEU A 46 5.10 8.77 10.29
C LEU A 46 4.58 9.94 11.14
N GLU A 47 5.44 10.41 12.05
CA GLU A 47 5.20 11.62 12.81
C GLU A 47 5.74 12.85 12.06
N PRO A 48 4.97 13.95 11.96
CA PRO A 48 5.48 15.21 11.43
C PRO A 48 6.66 15.74 12.24
N LEU A 49 7.68 16.27 11.57
CA LEU A 49 8.85 16.85 12.22
C LEU A 49 8.64 18.34 12.44
N GLN A 50 8.65 18.80 13.70
CA GLN A 50 8.43 20.21 14.05
C GLN A 50 7.12 20.79 13.47
N GLY A 51 6.10 19.94 13.34
CA GLY A 51 4.81 20.31 12.73
C GLY A 51 4.87 20.46 11.21
N ARG A 52 5.93 19.97 10.56
CA ARG A 52 6.10 19.95 9.11
C ARG A 52 6.09 18.54 8.55
N LEU A 53 5.52 18.39 7.36
CA LEU A 53 5.48 17.11 6.65
C LEU A 53 5.50 17.31 5.13
N VAL A 54 6.35 16.58 4.43
CA VAL A 54 6.33 16.51 2.97
C VAL A 54 6.05 15.07 2.54
N VAL A 55 5.02 14.87 1.73
CA VAL A 55 4.69 13.58 1.12
C VAL A 55 4.96 13.68 -0.37
N ASN A 56 5.92 12.92 -0.87
CA ASN A 56 6.30 12.87 -2.28
C ASN A 56 5.76 11.59 -2.90
N LEU A 57 4.86 11.71 -3.87
CA LEU A 57 4.37 10.61 -4.67
C LEU A 57 5.13 10.62 -6.00
N GLN A 58 5.82 9.53 -6.34
CA GLN A 58 6.62 9.42 -7.56
C GLN A 58 6.30 8.13 -8.30
N GLY A 59 6.40 8.18 -9.63
CA GLY A 59 6.31 6.98 -10.49
C GLY A 59 4.91 6.37 -10.60
N PHE A 60 3.89 7.06 -10.10
CA PHE A 60 2.50 6.63 -10.24
C PHE A 60 1.97 6.90 -11.64
N GLY A 61 1.07 6.03 -12.11
CA GLY A 61 0.40 6.19 -13.39
C GLY A 61 -0.52 7.42 -13.43
N ARG A 62 -0.69 8.00 -14.61
CA ARG A 62 -1.58 9.16 -14.86
C ARG A 62 -3.05 8.95 -14.48
N ASN A 63 -3.51 7.70 -14.36
CA ASN A 63 -4.88 7.38 -13.94
C ASN A 63 -5.01 7.10 -12.44
N SER A 64 -3.94 7.22 -11.66
CA SER A 64 -3.99 7.07 -10.21
C SER A 64 -4.83 8.18 -9.58
N ASN A 65 -5.68 7.81 -8.63
CA ASN A 65 -6.46 8.75 -7.84
C ASN A 65 -5.80 8.93 -6.47
N VAL A 66 -5.66 10.19 -6.06
CA VAL A 66 -5.06 10.57 -4.78
C VAL A 66 -6.14 11.20 -3.92
N HIS A 67 -6.41 10.57 -2.78
CA HIS A 67 -7.33 11.02 -1.75
C HIS A 67 -6.53 11.62 -0.60
N VAL A 68 -6.69 12.91 -0.34
CA VAL A 68 -6.01 13.61 0.75
C VAL A 68 -7.04 14.08 1.76
N ARG A 69 -6.85 13.74 3.03
CA ARG A 69 -7.75 14.16 4.10
C ARG A 69 -7.04 14.55 5.38
N LEU A 70 -7.71 15.40 6.17
CA LEU A 70 -7.25 15.81 7.50
C LEU A 70 -7.89 14.96 8.61
N THR A 71 -7.08 14.30 9.43
CA THR A 71 -7.54 13.40 10.50
C THR A 71 -7.13 13.88 11.89
N ASP A 72 -7.80 13.37 12.92
CA ASP A 72 -7.44 13.62 14.33
C ASP A 72 -6.28 12.73 14.83
N ALA A 73 -5.72 11.90 13.94
CA ALA A 73 -4.56 11.08 14.27
C ALA A 73 -3.33 11.96 14.49
N ARG A 74 -2.42 11.50 15.36
CA ARG A 74 -1.14 12.20 15.61
C ARG A 74 -0.10 11.96 14.52
N ARG A 75 -0.28 10.90 13.74
CA ARG A 75 0.63 10.43 12.70
C ARG A 75 -0.03 10.60 11.34
N ALA A 76 0.76 10.99 10.36
CA ALA A 76 0.34 10.90 8.97
C ALA A 76 0.40 9.45 8.53
N SER A 77 -0.53 9.06 7.67
CA SER A 77 -0.56 7.74 7.06
C SER A 77 -0.61 7.88 5.54
N VAL A 78 0.08 6.98 4.84
CA VAL A 78 -0.11 6.80 3.41
C VAL A 78 -0.38 5.34 3.15
N ARG A 79 -1.48 5.07 2.45
CA ARG A 79 -1.91 3.74 2.04
C ARG A 79 -2.09 3.72 0.53
N VAL A 80 -1.60 2.67 -0.11
CA VAL A 80 -1.74 2.45 -1.54
C VAL A 80 -2.51 1.15 -1.76
N GLU A 81 -3.52 1.21 -2.63
CA GLU A 81 -4.43 0.12 -2.95
C GLU A 81 -4.60 -0.02 -4.48
N GLY A 82 -5.07 -1.17 -4.93
CA GLY A 82 -5.41 -1.37 -6.35
C GLY A 82 -4.22 -1.38 -7.32
N THR A 83 -2.98 -1.48 -6.82
CA THR A 83 -1.77 -1.61 -7.64
C THR A 83 -1.30 -3.07 -7.70
N PRO A 84 -0.90 -3.59 -8.88
CA PRO A 84 -0.30 -4.93 -8.99
C PRO A 84 1.14 -4.98 -8.48
N GLU A 85 1.81 -3.83 -8.37
CA GLU A 85 3.19 -3.73 -7.91
C GLU A 85 3.24 -3.16 -6.50
N VAL A 86 4.10 -3.73 -5.65
CA VAL A 86 4.28 -3.27 -4.26
C VAL A 86 5.00 -1.93 -4.26
N PRO A 87 4.41 -0.85 -3.74
CA PRO A 87 5.06 0.45 -3.69
C PRO A 87 6.23 0.45 -2.71
N ARG A 88 7.26 1.23 -3.03
CA ARG A 88 8.42 1.42 -2.15
C ARG A 88 8.23 2.69 -1.33
N PHE A 89 8.43 2.58 -0.02
CA PHE A 89 8.38 3.72 0.90
C PHE A 89 9.80 4.08 1.35
N VAL A 90 10.13 5.37 1.27
CA VAL A 90 11.38 5.93 1.79
C VAL A 90 11.03 7.03 2.76
N THR A 91 11.49 6.89 4.01
CA THR A 91 11.22 7.87 5.06
C THR A 91 12.48 8.68 5.37
N GLY A 92 12.27 9.96 5.66
CA GLY A 92 13.30 10.87 6.12
C GLY A 92 12.72 11.84 7.17
N PRO A 93 13.54 12.74 7.72
CA PRO A 93 13.10 13.69 8.74
C PRO A 93 11.98 14.61 8.23
N GLY A 94 10.73 14.35 8.63
CA GLY A 94 9.55 15.10 8.17
C GLY A 94 9.20 14.87 6.70
N THR A 95 9.76 13.84 6.06
CA THR A 95 9.54 13.53 4.65
C THR A 95 9.15 12.07 4.48
N LEU A 96 8.16 11.82 3.63
CA LEU A 96 7.78 10.49 3.17
C LEU A 96 7.75 10.50 1.66
N GLU A 97 8.53 9.62 1.05
CA GLU A 97 8.51 9.39 -0.38
C GLU A 97 7.87 8.02 -0.65
N VAL A 98 6.90 8.01 -1.54
CA VAL A 98 6.18 6.82 -1.98
C VAL A 98 6.42 6.69 -3.47
N ILE A 99 7.17 5.65 -3.82
CA ILE A 99 7.53 5.34 -5.20
C ILE A 99 6.59 4.22 -5.64
N GLY A 100 5.57 4.61 -6.38
CA GLY A 100 4.71 3.69 -7.13
C GLY A 100 5.33 3.37 -8.48
N ALA A 101 4.86 2.30 -9.12
CA ALA A 101 5.30 1.92 -10.46
C ALA A 101 4.17 1.96 -11.50
N ARG A 102 2.90 2.06 -11.06
CA ARG A 102 1.70 1.98 -11.92
C ARG A 102 0.52 2.77 -11.33
N GLU A 103 -0.64 2.55 -11.94
CA GLU A 103 -1.94 3.04 -11.51
C GLU A 103 -2.35 2.43 -10.16
N GLY A 104 -3.04 3.22 -9.33
CA GLY A 104 -3.57 2.77 -8.06
C GLY A 104 -4.35 3.87 -7.33
N GLU A 105 -4.93 3.51 -6.20
CA GLU A 105 -5.62 4.40 -5.28
C GLU A 105 -4.67 4.76 -4.13
N ILE A 106 -4.39 6.05 -3.95
CA ILE A 106 -3.48 6.54 -2.92
C ILE A 106 -4.29 7.31 -1.89
N TRP A 107 -4.24 6.87 -0.64
CA TRP A 107 -4.86 7.54 0.50
C TRP A 107 -3.78 8.20 1.32
N VAL A 108 -3.84 9.53 1.46
CA VAL A 108 -2.95 10.34 2.27
C VAL A 108 -3.74 10.97 3.40
N GLU A 109 -3.44 10.55 4.62
CA GLU A 109 -4.06 11.09 5.83
C GLU A 109 -3.06 11.98 6.55
N LEU A 110 -3.43 13.24 6.74
CA LEU A 110 -2.59 14.24 7.37
C LEU A 110 -3.17 14.62 8.74
N PRO A 111 -2.36 14.66 9.81
CA PRO A 111 -2.81 15.15 11.11
C PRO A 111 -3.30 16.59 11.03
N ARG A 112 -4.46 16.90 11.62
CA ARG A 112 -4.93 18.28 11.78
C ARG A 112 -3.98 19.16 12.60
N SER A 113 -3.09 18.55 13.38
CA SER A 113 -2.06 19.23 14.16
C SER A 113 -0.85 19.68 13.34
N VAL A 114 -0.72 19.23 12.09
CA VAL A 114 0.37 19.65 11.20
C VAL A 114 0.18 21.12 10.83
N ARG A 115 1.25 21.92 10.92
CA ARG A 115 1.20 23.36 10.63
C ARG A 115 1.46 23.64 9.16
N ASP A 116 2.37 22.87 8.57
CA ASP A 116 2.80 22.99 7.18
C ASP A 116 2.94 21.58 6.61
N ALA A 117 2.03 21.18 5.73
CA ALA A 117 2.15 19.91 5.03
C ALA A 117 1.99 20.11 3.53
N VAL A 118 2.77 19.38 2.75
CA VAL A 118 2.71 19.41 1.29
C VAL A 118 2.64 17.99 0.76
N VAL A 119 1.64 17.72 -0.09
CA VAL A 119 1.59 16.53 -0.92
C VAL A 119 2.05 16.91 -2.32
N GLN A 120 3.16 16.33 -2.75
CA GLN A 120 3.76 16.52 -4.07
C GLN A 120 3.53 15.28 -4.93
N VAL A 121 3.31 15.51 -6.22
CA VAL A 121 3.30 14.44 -7.22
C VAL A 121 4.34 14.77 -8.27
N ASP A 122 5.31 13.88 -8.46
CA ASP A 122 6.44 14.05 -9.38
C ASP A 122 7.19 15.38 -9.17
N GLY A 123 7.35 15.78 -7.90
CA GLY A 123 8.05 17.01 -7.49
C GLY A 123 7.22 18.29 -7.53
N GLU A 124 5.98 18.24 -8.01
CA GLU A 124 5.08 19.40 -8.07
C GLU A 124 4.04 19.35 -6.95
N ALA A 125 3.86 20.44 -6.22
CA ALA A 125 2.88 20.52 -5.13
C ALA A 125 1.46 20.40 -5.66
N ALA A 126 0.70 19.41 -5.16
CA ALA A 126 -0.69 19.17 -5.54
C ALA A 126 -1.67 19.65 -4.46
N VAL A 127 -1.34 19.42 -3.19
CA VAL A 127 -2.14 19.82 -2.03
C VAL A 127 -1.22 20.39 -0.96
N ARG A 128 -1.65 21.45 -0.29
CA ARG A 128 -0.97 22.01 0.89
C ARG A 128 -1.93 22.12 2.06
N VAL A 129 -1.39 22.09 3.26
CA VAL A 129 -2.12 22.47 4.47
C VAL A 129 -1.78 23.92 4.80
N GLU A 130 -2.80 24.78 4.81
CA GLU A 130 -2.70 26.18 5.21
C GLU A 130 -3.81 26.47 6.24
N ASP A 131 -3.45 27.05 7.38
CA ASP A 131 -4.36 27.38 8.49
C ASP A 131 -5.30 26.22 8.90
N GLY A 132 -4.75 24.99 8.89
CA GLY A 132 -5.49 23.78 9.25
C GLY A 132 -6.52 23.32 8.21
N ARG A 133 -6.40 23.77 6.96
CA ARG A 133 -7.28 23.40 5.84
C ARG A 133 -6.44 22.91 4.66
N LEU A 134 -7.05 22.04 3.84
CA LEU A 134 -6.44 21.62 2.58
C LEU A 134 -6.66 22.69 1.52
N VAL A 135 -5.58 23.16 0.94
CA VAL A 135 -5.53 24.07 -0.21
C VAL A 135 -5.07 23.26 -1.41
N ILE A 136 -5.87 23.27 -2.47
CA ILE A 136 -5.64 22.46 -3.66
C ILE A 136 -4.95 23.34 -4.69
N LEU A 137 -3.81 22.88 -5.21
CA LEU A 137 -2.96 23.65 -6.12
C LEU A 137 -3.06 23.17 -7.58
N ARG A 138 -3.62 21.98 -7.80
CA ARG A 138 -3.90 21.42 -9.13
C ARG A 138 -5.39 21.50 -9.45
N PRO A 139 -5.77 21.41 -10.74
CA PRO A 139 -7.16 21.23 -11.13
C PRO A 139 -7.73 19.98 -10.46
N VAL A 140 -8.88 20.12 -9.79
CA VAL A 140 -9.50 19.06 -8.99
C VAL A 140 -10.67 18.46 -9.74
N SER A 141 -10.86 17.14 -9.58
CA SER A 141 -12.06 16.46 -10.06
C SER A 141 -13.22 16.56 -9.06
N ASP A 142 -12.92 16.56 -7.75
CA ASP A 142 -13.94 16.68 -6.70
C ASP A 142 -13.34 17.10 -5.34
N SER A 143 -14.09 17.89 -4.57
CA SER A 143 -13.79 18.19 -3.16
C SER A 143 -15.08 18.06 -2.35
N LEU A 144 -15.20 16.99 -1.56
CA LEU A 144 -16.35 16.73 -0.73
C LEU A 144 -15.92 16.70 0.74
N GLN A 145 -16.59 17.49 1.58
CA GLN A 145 -16.54 17.39 3.06
C GLN A 145 -15.15 17.34 3.71
N GLY A 146 -14.16 18.09 3.19
CA GLY A 146 -12.82 18.16 3.79
C GLY A 146 -11.85 17.09 3.31
N ASP A 147 -12.28 16.28 2.34
CA ASP A 147 -11.44 15.38 1.56
C ASP A 147 -11.20 16.00 0.17
N VAL A 148 -9.98 15.85 -0.31
CA VAL A 148 -9.54 16.31 -1.63
C VAL A 148 -9.23 15.08 -2.48
N VAL A 149 -9.86 14.97 -3.65
CA VAL A 149 -9.60 13.86 -4.58
C VAL A 149 -9.17 14.41 -5.93
N PHE A 150 -8.00 13.99 -6.39
CA PHE A 150 -7.48 14.39 -7.70
C PHE A 150 -6.79 13.23 -8.42
N ARG A 151 -6.65 13.38 -9.73
CA ARG A 151 -5.96 12.40 -10.59
C ARG A 151 -4.61 12.94 -11.04
N ILE A 152 -3.59 12.07 -11.11
CA ILE A 152 -2.20 12.49 -11.36
C ILE A 152 -1.97 13.06 -12.78
N GLY A 153 -2.72 12.62 -13.81
CA GLY A 153 -2.61 13.15 -15.18
C GLY A 153 -3.90 13.77 -15.73
N GLY A 154 -4.74 14.32 -14.86
CA GLY A 154 -5.95 15.07 -15.23
C GLY A 154 -5.69 16.55 -15.50
#